data_AF-A0A8H6ZCX1-F1
#
_entry.id   AF-A0A8H6ZCX1-F1
#
_cell.length_a   1.000
_cell.length_b   1.000
_cell.length_c   1.000
_cell.angle_alpha   90.00
_cell.angle_beta   90.00
_cell.angle_gamma   90.00
#
_symmetry.space_group_name_H-M   'P 1'
#
loop_
_entity.id
_entity.type
_entity.pdbx_description
1 polymer ?
#
loop_
_entity_poly.entity_id
_entity_poly.type
_entity_poly.pdbx_seq_one_letter_code
_entity_poly.pdbx_strand_id
1 'polypeptide(L)'
;MASPLPSTTPAPLPAPMLEPTPAPLRSTGYPTTLFFSEDFVVSAGCVLFRRNPTATTSNANTGERGRLEICVLHDLKTDEYVLPKGRKDVGESIAEAAVRETFEETGYPCALLPLRMPTRAPAPGVNTPDAVSVQDGISEPLAVAVRDMRSGGQGIKVVWWFVARATGYGSGGSGWREGARHADRVGVLRRGVAPGGGRMCVWKANV
;
A
#
# COMPACT_ATOMS: atom_id res chain seq x y z
N MET A 1 76.91 41.04 23.63
CA MET A 1 75.67 41.83 23.71
C MET A 1 74.69 41.23 22.72
N ALA A 2 73.67 40.52 23.19
CA ALA A 2 72.66 39.89 22.33
C ALA A 2 71.40 40.76 22.32
N SER A 3 70.96 41.18 21.13
CA SER A 3 69.74 41.96 20.93
C SER A 3 68.50 41.09 21.15
N PRO A 4 67.42 41.60 21.78
CA PRO A 4 66.20 40.81 21.96
C PRO A 4 65.43 40.70 20.62
N LEU A 5 64.86 39.52 20.37
CA LEU A 5 63.98 39.27 19.23
C LEU A 5 62.63 39.99 19.41
N PRO A 6 61.99 40.47 18.32
CA PRO A 6 60.72 41.18 18.39
C PRO A 6 59.57 40.24 18.79
N SER A 7 58.75 40.69 19.73
CA SER A 7 57.50 40.03 20.12
C SER A 7 56.43 40.19 19.04
N THR A 8 56.15 39.14 18.27
CA THR A 8 54.98 39.09 17.39
C THR A 8 53.75 38.66 18.18
N THR A 9 52.89 39.61 18.51
CA THR A 9 51.52 39.34 18.97
C THR A 9 50.72 38.79 17.78
N PRO A 10 50.05 37.63 17.88
CA PRO A 10 49.21 37.14 16.80
C PRO A 10 47.99 38.06 16.60
N ALA A 11 47.61 38.26 15.34
CA ALA A 11 46.42 39.04 14.97
C ALA A 11 45.15 38.40 15.56
N PRO A 12 44.14 39.20 15.97
CA PRO A 12 42.89 38.69 16.50
C PRO A 12 42.15 37.85 15.45
N LEU A 13 41.58 36.72 15.88
CA LEU A 13 40.75 35.88 15.03
C LEU A 13 39.53 36.67 14.51
N PRO A 14 39.09 36.44 13.26
CA PRO A 14 37.88 37.06 12.75
C PRO A 14 36.67 36.65 13.59
N ALA A 15 35.76 37.59 13.82
CA ALA A 15 34.52 37.33 14.53
C ALA A 15 33.77 36.14 13.86
N PRO A 16 33.18 35.23 14.64
CA PRO A 16 32.42 34.12 14.08
C PRO A 16 31.32 34.70 13.19
N MET A 17 31.31 34.27 11.92
CA MET A 17 30.20 34.56 11.01
C MET A 17 28.93 34.07 11.69
N LEU A 18 28.02 35.00 12.02
CA LEU A 18 26.72 34.68 12.56
C LEU A 18 26.01 33.84 11.49
N GLU A 19 25.87 32.53 11.70
CA GLU A 19 25.08 31.69 10.80
C GLU A 19 23.67 32.30 10.71
N PRO A 20 23.11 32.46 9.50
CA PRO A 20 21.77 33.00 9.35
C PRO A 20 20.82 32.10 10.14
N THR A 21 20.16 32.68 11.14
CA THR A 21 19.17 31.96 11.94
C THR A 21 18.13 31.38 10.98
N PRO A 22 17.92 30.06 10.94
CA PRO A 22 16.94 29.48 10.02
C PRO A 22 15.59 30.10 10.34
N ALA A 23 14.96 30.70 9.32
CA ALA A 23 13.63 31.26 9.49
C ALA A 23 12.71 30.16 10.05
N PRO A 24 11.85 30.47 11.04
CA PRO A 24 10.92 29.49 11.55
C PRO A 24 10.05 28.98 10.40
N LEU A 25 9.97 27.66 10.25
CA LEU A 25 9.07 27.02 9.29
C LEU A 25 7.68 27.62 9.47
N ARG A 26 7.12 28.12 8.36
CA ARG A 26 5.79 28.73 8.33
C ARG A 26 4.81 27.81 9.02
N SER A 27 4.27 28.23 10.17
CA SER A 27 3.20 27.48 10.81
C SER A 27 2.01 27.49 9.87
N THR A 28 1.72 26.35 9.26
CA THR A 28 0.44 26.16 8.60
C THR A 28 -0.61 26.35 9.68
N GLY A 29 -1.68 27.11 9.43
CA GLY A 29 -2.76 27.33 10.41
C GLY A 29 -3.55 26.07 10.78
N TYR A 30 -2.99 24.88 10.49
CA TYR A 30 -3.55 23.57 10.69
C TYR A 30 -2.69 22.80 11.70
N PRO A 31 -3.30 22.12 12.68
CA PRO A 31 -2.56 21.29 13.63
C PRO A 31 -1.79 20.21 12.85
N THR A 32 -0.47 20.16 13.07
CA THR A 32 0.44 19.26 12.37
C THR A 32 1.16 18.40 13.40
N THR A 33 1.11 17.08 13.22
CA THR A 33 1.88 16.12 14.03
C THR A 33 3.04 15.60 13.19
N LEU A 34 4.24 15.61 13.76
CA LEU A 34 5.45 15.11 13.14
C LEU A 34 5.82 13.74 13.75
N PHE A 35 6.14 12.76 12.89
CA PHE A 35 6.61 11.44 13.29
C PHE A 35 8.00 11.22 12.69
N PHE A 36 8.97 10.76 13.48
CA PHE A 36 10.28 10.36 12.98
C PHE A 36 10.24 8.93 12.42
N SER A 37 11.28 8.51 11.70
CA SER A 37 11.31 7.21 11.02
C SER A 37 11.11 6.01 11.96
N GLU A 38 11.52 6.12 13.23
CA GLU A 38 11.24 5.10 14.24
C GLU A 38 9.78 5.05 14.71
N ASP A 39 9.03 6.14 14.52
CA ASP A 39 7.67 6.32 15.04
C ASP A 39 6.58 5.98 14.02
N PHE A 40 6.94 5.46 12.84
CA PHE A 40 5.95 4.99 11.89
C PHE A 40 6.33 3.73 11.13
N VAL A 41 5.30 2.98 10.75
CA VAL A 41 5.41 1.82 9.86
C VAL A 41 4.69 2.12 8.55
N VAL A 42 5.40 1.97 7.44
CA VAL A 42 4.81 1.99 6.09
C VAL A 42 4.45 0.58 5.68
N SER A 43 3.19 0.38 5.35
CA SER A 43 2.63 -0.85 4.80
C SER A 43 1.90 -0.58 3.50
N ALA A 44 1.81 -1.59 2.65
CA ALA A 44 1.03 -1.50 1.42
C ALA A 44 0.40 -2.85 1.06
N GLY A 45 -0.66 -2.81 0.28
CA GLY A 45 -1.38 -3.99 -0.19
C GLY A 45 -2.38 -3.64 -1.29
N CYS A 46 -2.96 -4.65 -1.91
CA CYS A 46 -3.90 -4.47 -3.01
C CYS A 46 -5.29 -5.03 -2.70
N VAL A 47 -6.32 -4.34 -3.16
CA VAL A 47 -7.59 -4.99 -3.50
C VAL A 47 -7.35 -5.78 -4.78
N LEU A 48 -7.11 -7.08 -4.63
CA LEU A 48 -6.78 -7.95 -5.74
C LEU A 48 -8.04 -8.49 -6.42
N PHE A 49 -8.24 -8.11 -7.67
CA PHE A 49 -9.36 -8.55 -8.50
C PHE A 49 -8.99 -9.72 -9.42
N ARG A 50 -9.96 -10.61 -9.65
CA ARG A 50 -9.96 -11.55 -10.79
C ARG A 50 -11.33 -11.57 -11.46
N ARG A 51 -11.37 -12.03 -12.71
CA ARG A 51 -12.63 -12.44 -13.35
C ARG A 51 -12.78 -13.94 -13.22
N ASN A 52 -13.93 -14.38 -12.74
CA ASN A 52 -14.31 -15.78 -12.72
C ASN A 52 -14.92 -16.18 -14.07
N PRO A 53 -14.20 -16.96 -14.90
CA PRO A 53 -14.65 -17.29 -16.26
C PRO A 53 -15.83 -18.26 -16.28
N THR A 54 -16.07 -19.00 -15.18
CA THR A 54 -17.16 -19.99 -15.11
C THR A 54 -18.47 -19.37 -14.64
N ALA A 55 -18.46 -18.11 -14.20
CA ALA A 55 -19.67 -17.41 -13.84
C ALA A 55 -20.49 -17.09 -15.10
N THR A 56 -21.74 -17.58 -15.10
CA THR A 56 -22.71 -17.44 -16.19
C THR A 56 -23.31 -16.04 -16.32
N THR A 57 -23.03 -15.14 -15.37
CA THR A 57 -23.50 -13.76 -15.40
C THR A 57 -22.70 -12.97 -16.44
N SER A 58 -23.41 -12.40 -17.42
CA SER A 58 -22.86 -11.42 -18.35
C SER A 58 -23.35 -10.04 -17.95
N ASN A 59 -22.49 -9.02 -18.05
CA ASN A 59 -22.94 -7.65 -17.91
C ASN A 59 -23.63 -7.24 -19.22
N ALA A 60 -24.96 -7.05 -19.16
CA ALA A 60 -25.76 -6.66 -20.32
C ALA A 60 -25.30 -5.34 -20.98
N ASN A 61 -24.60 -4.47 -20.25
CA ASN A 61 -24.14 -3.18 -20.74
C ASN A 61 -22.74 -3.22 -21.38
N THR A 62 -21.91 -4.24 -21.10
CA THR A 62 -20.52 -4.30 -21.62
C THR A 62 -20.22 -5.57 -22.42
N GLY A 63 -21.13 -6.55 -22.45
CA GLY A 63 -20.92 -7.84 -23.11
C GLY A 63 -19.83 -8.71 -22.46
N GLU A 64 -19.21 -8.25 -21.37
CA GLU A 64 -18.18 -8.98 -20.66
C GLU A 64 -18.79 -10.18 -19.92
N ARG A 65 -18.16 -11.34 -20.11
CA ARG A 65 -18.50 -12.59 -19.42
C ARG A 65 -17.67 -12.76 -18.16
N GLY A 66 -18.29 -13.29 -17.13
CA GLY A 66 -17.63 -13.65 -15.88
C GLY A 66 -17.81 -12.61 -14.78
N ARG A 67 -17.90 -13.10 -13.56
CA ARG A 67 -18.14 -12.30 -12.35
C ARG A 67 -16.81 -11.74 -11.86
N LEU A 68 -16.81 -10.47 -11.49
CA LEU A 68 -15.68 -9.84 -10.84
C LEU A 68 -15.60 -10.30 -9.37
N GLU A 69 -14.43 -10.74 -8.94
CA GLU A 69 -14.20 -11.21 -7.56
C GLU A 69 -12.97 -10.55 -6.94
N ILE A 70 -13.00 -10.35 -5.62
CA ILE A 70 -11.85 -9.85 -4.84
C ILE A 70 -11.27 -10.96 -3.96
N CYS A 71 -9.95 -10.92 -3.78
CA CYS A 71 -9.25 -11.79 -2.84
C CYS A 71 -9.25 -11.18 -1.44
N VAL A 72 -9.73 -11.94 -0.47
CA VAL A 72 -9.59 -11.64 0.96
C VAL A 72 -8.88 -12.80 1.65
N LEU A 73 -8.14 -12.49 2.70
CA LEU A 73 -7.47 -13.47 3.56
C LEU A 73 -8.34 -13.71 4.79
N HIS A 74 -8.51 -14.96 5.19
CA HIS A 74 -9.11 -15.31 6.48
C HIS A 74 -7.99 -15.44 7.52
N ASP A 75 -7.92 -14.49 8.45
CA ASP A 75 -7.02 -14.57 9.60
C ASP A 75 -7.63 -15.53 10.63
N LEU A 76 -7.05 -16.73 10.72
CA LEU A 76 -7.53 -17.79 11.62
C LEU A 76 -7.38 -17.45 13.10
N LYS A 77 -6.51 -16.49 13.46
CA LYS A 77 -6.30 -16.10 14.86
C LYS A 77 -7.41 -15.18 15.35
N THR A 78 -7.86 -14.27 14.51
CA THR A 78 -8.89 -13.28 14.85
C THR A 78 -10.27 -13.62 14.29
N ASP A 79 -10.37 -14.63 13.41
CA ASP A 79 -11.56 -14.98 12.63
C ASP A 79 -12.06 -13.82 11.73
N GLU A 80 -11.14 -12.95 11.31
CA GLU A 80 -11.46 -11.78 10.48
C GLU A 80 -11.07 -12.01 9.01
N TYR A 81 -11.79 -11.32 8.12
CA TYR A 81 -11.42 -11.23 6.71
C TYR A 81 -10.69 -9.93 6.45
N VAL A 82 -9.47 -10.03 5.95
CA VAL A 82 -8.59 -8.88 5.70
C VAL A 82 -8.12 -8.85 4.26
N LEU A 83 -7.79 -7.67 3.76
CA LEU A 83 -7.09 -7.54 2.48
C LEU A 83 -5.60 -7.88 2.67
N PRO A 84 -4.95 -8.44 1.63
CA PRO A 84 -3.54 -8.76 1.70
C PRO A 84 -2.70 -7.48 1.78
N LYS A 85 -1.73 -7.46 2.70
CA LYS A 85 -0.83 -6.33 2.95
C LYS A 85 0.31 -6.69 3.87
N GLY A 86 1.46 -6.06 3.68
CA GLY A 86 2.56 -6.17 4.63
C GLY A 86 3.44 -4.94 4.67
N ARG A 87 4.68 -5.10 5.14
CA ARG A 87 5.56 -3.98 5.46
C ARG A 87 6.43 -3.68 4.24
N LYS A 88 6.61 -2.41 3.95
CA LYS A 88 7.50 -1.96 2.88
C LYS A 88 8.96 -2.20 3.28
N ASP A 89 9.77 -2.70 2.36
CA ASP A 89 11.22 -2.88 2.56
C ASP A 89 12.00 -1.58 2.35
N VAL A 90 13.24 -1.51 2.83
CA VAL A 90 14.12 -0.33 2.63
C VAL A 90 14.45 -0.17 1.15
N GLY A 91 14.32 1.03 0.60
CA GLY A 91 14.61 1.34 -0.81
C GLY A 91 13.51 0.96 -1.82
N GLU A 92 12.55 0.11 -1.43
CA GLU A 92 11.39 -0.27 -2.26
C GLU A 92 10.47 0.93 -2.55
N SER A 93 9.66 0.94 -3.61
CA SER A 93 8.53 1.88 -3.70
C SER A 93 7.30 1.35 -2.96
N ILE A 94 6.36 2.21 -2.58
CA ILE A 94 5.11 1.78 -1.92
C ILE A 94 4.28 0.89 -2.88
N ALA A 95 4.32 1.18 -4.18
CA ALA A 95 3.64 0.42 -5.23
C ALA A 95 4.24 -0.99 -5.39
N GLU A 96 5.57 -1.12 -5.43
CA GLU A 96 6.26 -2.41 -5.47
C GLU A 96 5.93 -3.25 -4.22
N ALA A 97 5.96 -2.63 -3.03
CA ALA A 97 5.57 -3.29 -1.79
C ALA A 97 4.13 -3.82 -1.85
N ALA A 98 3.18 -3.05 -2.41
CA ALA A 98 1.79 -3.47 -2.52
C ALA A 98 1.65 -4.74 -3.39
N VAL A 99 2.38 -4.81 -4.50
CA VAL A 99 2.38 -5.96 -5.42
C VAL A 99 3.07 -7.16 -4.79
N ARG A 100 4.27 -6.97 -4.23
CA ARG A 100 5.06 -8.03 -3.58
C ARG A 100 4.29 -8.64 -2.42
N GLU A 101 3.82 -7.83 -1.48
CA GLU A 101 3.08 -8.30 -0.30
C GLU A 101 1.77 -9.01 -0.68
N THR A 102 1.08 -8.49 -1.70
CA THR A 102 -0.12 -9.16 -2.22
C THR A 102 0.21 -10.54 -2.79
N PHE A 103 1.30 -10.66 -3.55
CA PHE A 103 1.75 -11.95 -4.06
C PHE A 103 2.17 -12.90 -2.94
N GLU A 104 2.95 -12.44 -1.96
CA GLU A 104 3.42 -13.26 -0.83
C GLU A 104 2.27 -13.80 0.01
N GLU A 105 1.26 -12.97 0.33
CA GLU A 105 0.15 -13.41 1.17
C GLU A 105 -0.91 -14.22 0.41
N THR A 106 -1.07 -13.99 -0.90
CA THR A 106 -2.13 -14.63 -1.69
C THR A 106 -1.67 -15.79 -2.58
N GLY A 107 -0.39 -15.81 -2.94
CA GLY A 107 0.19 -16.69 -3.96
C GLY A 107 -0.18 -16.33 -5.40
N TYR A 108 -0.98 -15.28 -5.65
CA TYR A 108 -1.41 -14.90 -7.01
C TYR A 108 -0.56 -13.77 -7.56
N PRO A 109 0.15 -13.98 -8.69
CA PRO A 109 0.86 -12.89 -9.33
C PRO A 109 -0.14 -11.83 -9.78
N CYS A 110 0.20 -10.57 -9.56
CA CYS A 110 -0.69 -9.45 -9.84
C CYS A 110 0.06 -8.26 -10.44
N ALA A 111 -0.70 -7.41 -11.10
CA ALA A 111 -0.22 -6.13 -11.60
C ALA A 111 -1.21 -5.04 -11.22
N LEU A 112 -0.70 -3.85 -10.92
CA LEU A 112 -1.54 -2.68 -10.66
C LEU A 112 -2.48 -2.45 -11.85
N LEU A 113 -3.73 -2.12 -11.53
CA LEU A 113 -4.76 -1.89 -12.52
C LEU A 113 -4.92 -0.37 -12.70
N PRO A 114 -4.63 0.20 -13.88
CA PRO A 114 -4.93 1.60 -14.15
C PRO A 114 -6.44 1.85 -14.09
N LEU A 115 -6.86 2.81 -13.27
CA LEU A 115 -8.27 3.13 -13.02
C LEU A 115 -8.64 4.52 -13.52
N ARG A 116 -9.93 4.69 -13.80
CA ARG A 116 -10.59 5.98 -13.83
C ARG A 116 -11.13 6.29 -12.43
N MET A 117 -10.54 7.25 -11.72
CA MET A 117 -10.94 7.54 -10.34
C MET A 117 -10.76 9.02 -9.98
N PRO A 118 -11.49 9.51 -8.95
CA PRO A 118 -11.26 10.83 -8.38
C PRO A 118 -9.86 10.91 -7.73
N THR A 119 -9.13 12.00 -7.99
CA THR A 119 -7.86 12.33 -7.35
C THR A 119 -7.73 13.85 -7.16
N ARG A 120 -6.90 14.27 -6.21
CA ARG A 120 -6.45 15.66 -6.08
C ARG A 120 -5.13 15.92 -6.81
N ALA A 121 -4.48 14.88 -7.33
CA ALA A 121 -3.27 15.02 -8.14
C ALA A 121 -3.64 15.69 -9.48
N PRO A 122 -2.92 16.75 -9.89
CA PRO A 122 -3.11 17.33 -11.21
C PRO A 122 -2.56 16.39 -12.29
N ALA A 123 -3.05 16.56 -13.52
CA ALA A 123 -2.43 15.90 -14.67
C ALA A 123 -0.95 16.37 -14.83
N PRO A 124 -0.06 15.52 -15.39
CA PRO A 124 1.34 15.89 -15.57
C PRO A 124 1.52 17.23 -16.30
N GLY A 125 2.29 18.14 -15.71
CA GLY A 125 2.56 19.47 -16.27
C GLY A 125 1.42 20.49 -16.15
N VAL A 126 0.31 20.13 -15.51
CA VAL A 126 -0.83 21.03 -15.29
C VAL A 126 -0.78 21.59 -13.88
N ASN A 127 -0.90 22.91 -13.74
CA ASN A 127 -1.03 23.56 -12.44
C ASN A 127 -2.49 24.01 -12.24
N THR A 128 -3.28 23.16 -11.57
CA THR A 128 -4.67 23.45 -11.21
C THR A 128 -4.78 23.73 -9.71
N PRO A 129 -5.77 24.55 -9.29
CA PRO A 129 -6.11 24.69 -7.88
C PRO A 129 -6.38 23.33 -7.22
N ASP A 130 -6.13 23.21 -5.91
CA ASP A 130 -6.41 22.00 -5.13
C ASP A 130 -7.92 21.69 -5.16
N ALA A 131 -8.30 20.78 -6.06
CA ALA A 131 -9.65 20.32 -6.27
C ALA A 131 -9.63 18.84 -6.68
N VAL A 132 -10.69 18.13 -6.31
CA VAL A 132 -10.90 16.76 -6.78
C VAL A 132 -11.28 16.79 -8.25
N SER A 133 -10.57 16.00 -9.07
CA SER A 133 -10.87 15.77 -10.48
C SER A 133 -10.86 14.27 -10.78
N VAL A 134 -11.67 13.82 -11.75
CA VAL A 134 -11.60 12.43 -12.23
C VAL A 134 -10.56 12.36 -13.33
N GLN A 135 -9.58 11.48 -13.17
CA GLN A 135 -8.54 11.22 -14.16
C GLN A 135 -8.57 9.74 -14.56
N ASP A 136 -8.03 9.44 -15.73
CA ASP A 136 -7.91 8.09 -16.29
C ASP A 136 -6.48 7.54 -16.13
N GLY A 137 -6.34 6.21 -16.14
CA GLY A 137 -5.04 5.55 -16.14
C GLY A 137 -4.26 5.65 -14.82
N ILE A 138 -4.93 5.97 -13.71
CA ILE A 138 -4.29 6.13 -12.41
C ILE A 138 -3.92 4.75 -11.84
N SER A 139 -2.65 4.55 -11.49
CA SER A 139 -2.16 3.40 -10.70
C SER A 139 -1.65 3.81 -9.31
N GLU A 140 -2.04 4.99 -8.86
CA GLU A 140 -1.79 5.51 -7.51
C GLU A 140 -2.67 4.79 -6.47
N PRO A 141 -2.36 4.93 -5.17
CA PRO A 141 -3.18 4.39 -4.10
C PRO A 141 -4.63 4.88 -4.16
N LEU A 142 -5.59 3.96 -4.06
CA LEU A 142 -7.01 4.24 -3.92
C LEU A 142 -7.34 4.83 -2.55
N ALA A 143 -6.64 4.37 -1.51
CA ALA A 143 -6.89 4.79 -0.13
C ALA A 143 -5.64 4.68 0.74
N VAL A 144 -5.64 5.44 1.85
CA VAL A 144 -4.63 5.36 2.91
C VAL A 144 -5.31 5.20 4.25
N ALA A 145 -4.91 4.20 5.03
CA ALA A 145 -5.35 4.04 6.41
C ALA A 145 -4.21 4.41 7.36
N VAL A 146 -4.47 5.35 8.28
CA VAL A 146 -3.56 5.69 9.38
C VAL A 146 -4.15 5.13 10.66
N ARG A 147 -3.36 4.36 11.41
CA ARG A 147 -3.78 3.73 12.66
C ARG A 147 -2.73 3.94 13.73
N ASP A 148 -3.16 4.23 14.96
CA ASP A 148 -2.25 4.22 16.09
C ASP A 148 -1.84 2.78 16.43
N MET A 149 -0.56 2.56 16.75
CA MET A 149 -0.03 1.25 17.12
C MET A 149 -0.19 0.95 18.61
N ARG A 150 -1.31 1.37 19.23
CA ARG A 150 -1.53 1.33 20.69
C ARG A 150 -1.45 -0.07 21.30
N SER A 151 -1.60 -1.13 20.51
CA SER A 151 -1.41 -2.51 20.96
C SER A 151 0.03 -2.96 20.62
N GLY A 152 0.98 -2.59 21.48
CA GLY A 152 2.34 -3.13 21.48
C GLY A 152 3.47 -2.27 20.89
N GLY A 153 3.21 -1.03 20.46
CA GLY A 153 4.26 -0.11 19.99
C GLY A 153 3.95 1.37 20.21
N GLN A 154 4.97 2.23 20.12
CA GLN A 154 4.81 3.67 19.99
C GLN A 154 4.68 4.02 18.49
N GLY A 155 3.88 5.04 18.16
CA GLY A 155 3.78 5.56 16.78
C GLY A 155 2.56 5.13 15.97
N ILE A 156 2.62 5.37 14.66
CA ILE A 156 1.51 5.13 13.70
C ILE A 156 1.86 4.08 12.65
N LYS A 157 0.83 3.41 12.14
CA LYS A 157 0.91 2.57 10.95
C LYS A 157 0.14 3.22 9.82
N VAL A 158 0.84 3.45 8.71
CA VAL A 158 0.28 3.99 7.47
C VAL A 158 0.18 2.85 6.47
N VAL A 159 -1.02 2.54 6.01
CA VAL A 159 -1.28 1.47 5.04
C VAL A 159 -1.82 2.06 3.74
N TRP A 160 -1.10 1.85 2.65
CA TRP A 160 -1.47 2.29 1.31
C TRP A 160 -2.17 1.16 0.56
N TRP A 161 -3.35 1.45 0.02
CA TRP A 161 -4.18 0.47 -0.67
C TRP A 161 -4.24 0.77 -2.16
N PHE A 162 -3.75 -0.17 -2.96
CA PHE A 162 -3.81 -0.14 -4.41
C PHE A 162 -4.92 -1.05 -4.93
N VAL A 163 -5.19 -0.95 -6.23
CA VAL A 163 -6.04 -1.91 -6.94
C VAL A 163 -5.18 -2.67 -7.93
N ALA A 164 -5.29 -3.99 -7.90
CA ALA A 164 -4.52 -4.87 -8.77
C ALA A 164 -5.41 -5.93 -9.40
N ARG A 165 -4.95 -6.47 -10.53
CA ARG A 165 -5.56 -7.61 -11.22
C ARG A 165 -4.62 -8.80 -11.14
N ALA A 166 -5.16 -9.98 -10.87
CA ALA A 166 -4.42 -11.24 -10.98
C ALA A 166 -4.00 -11.48 -12.45
N THR A 167 -2.71 -11.70 -12.69
CA THR A 167 -2.14 -11.90 -14.03
C THR A 167 -1.92 -13.38 -14.36
N GLY A 168 -2.05 -14.26 -13.39
CA GLY A 168 -1.90 -15.70 -13.56
C GLY A 168 -2.59 -16.50 -12.46
N TYR A 169 -2.50 -17.82 -12.57
CA TYR A 169 -2.94 -18.74 -11.52
C TYR A 169 -1.90 -18.79 -10.41
N GLY A 170 -2.34 -18.97 -9.17
CA GLY A 170 -1.44 -18.99 -8.02
C GLY A 170 -0.42 -20.13 -8.12
N SER A 171 0.75 -19.94 -7.52
CA SER A 171 1.89 -20.88 -7.53
C SER A 171 1.62 -22.25 -6.87
N GLY A 172 0.41 -22.49 -6.37
CA GLY A 172 -0.07 -23.81 -5.91
C GLY A 172 -0.54 -24.69 -7.08
N GLY A 173 0.40 -25.41 -7.69
CA GLY A 173 0.09 -26.41 -8.71
C GLY A 173 -0.75 -27.57 -8.18
N SER A 174 -2.05 -27.56 -8.48
CA SER A 174 -2.80 -28.75 -8.92
C SER A 174 -4.01 -28.26 -9.70
N GLY A 175 -4.17 -28.80 -10.90
CA GLY A 175 -5.17 -28.36 -11.85
C GLY A 175 -6.58 -28.33 -11.26
N TRP A 176 -7.29 -27.24 -11.53
CA TRP A 176 -8.74 -27.25 -11.55
C TRP A 176 -9.18 -28.38 -12.48
N ARG A 177 -9.63 -29.51 -11.92
CA ARG A 177 -10.34 -30.52 -12.70
C ARG A 177 -11.76 -30.02 -12.92
N GLU A 178 -12.04 -29.65 -14.16
CA GLU A 178 -13.39 -29.58 -14.70
C GLU A 178 -14.01 -30.98 -14.57
N GLY A 179 -15.01 -31.14 -13.70
CA GLY A 179 -15.68 -32.43 -13.51
C GLY A 179 -15.98 -32.82 -12.06
N ALA A 180 -16.61 -31.94 -11.29
CA ALA A 180 -17.40 -32.37 -10.12
C ALA A 180 -18.82 -31.86 -10.33
N ARG A 181 -19.68 -32.73 -10.89
CA ARG A 181 -21.12 -32.52 -10.90
C ARG A 181 -21.60 -32.47 -9.44
N HIS A 182 -22.52 -31.55 -9.15
CA HIS A 182 -23.01 -31.12 -7.84
C HIS A 182 -22.10 -30.16 -7.05
N ALA A 183 -22.26 -28.87 -7.32
CA ALA A 183 -22.09 -27.83 -6.31
C ALA A 183 -23.22 -26.81 -6.49
N ASP A 184 -24.41 -27.25 -6.11
CA ASP A 184 -25.52 -26.38 -5.80
C ASP A 184 -25.10 -25.45 -4.63
N ARG A 185 -25.52 -24.19 -4.72
CA ARG A 185 -25.45 -23.13 -3.69
C ARG A 185 -24.12 -22.37 -3.55
N VAL A 186 -24.27 -21.06 -3.76
CA VAL A 186 -23.48 -19.96 -3.19
C VAL A 186 -22.96 -20.33 -1.80
N GLY A 187 -21.67 -20.65 -1.73
CA GLY A 187 -21.00 -21.12 -0.52
C GLY A 187 -20.54 -19.96 0.35
N VAL A 188 -21.44 -19.50 1.24
CA VAL A 188 -21.04 -19.08 2.59
C VAL A 188 -20.19 -20.20 3.19
N LEU A 189 -19.04 -19.81 3.77
CA LEU A 189 -18.15 -20.56 4.65
C LEU A 189 -18.60 -21.98 5.03
N ARG A 190 -17.82 -23.01 4.67
CA ARG A 190 -17.83 -24.28 5.41
C ARG A 190 -16.46 -24.52 6.03
N ARG A 191 -16.46 -24.53 7.37
CA ARG A 191 -15.37 -24.94 8.25
C ARG A 191 -14.65 -26.16 7.68
N GLY A 192 -13.38 -26.00 7.36
CA GLY A 192 -12.46 -27.09 7.06
C GLY A 192 -11.11 -26.74 7.66
N VAL A 193 -10.77 -27.38 8.76
CA VAL A 193 -9.46 -27.25 9.42
C VAL A 193 -8.45 -27.97 8.55
N ALA A 194 -7.54 -27.23 7.91
CA ALA A 194 -6.30 -27.80 7.39
C ALA A 194 -5.26 -27.84 8.53
N PRO A 195 -4.57 -28.96 8.75
CA PRO A 195 -3.47 -29.01 9.72
C PRO A 195 -2.26 -28.30 9.11
N GLY A 196 -1.92 -27.13 9.64
CA GLY A 196 -0.78 -26.31 9.22
C GLY A 196 -1.16 -24.83 9.12
N GLY A 197 -0.61 -24.00 10.01
CA GLY A 197 -1.01 -22.61 10.21
C GLY A 197 -0.69 -21.66 9.06
N GLY A 198 -1.43 -21.75 7.96
CA GLY A 198 -1.42 -20.82 6.84
C GLY A 198 -2.69 -19.98 6.75
N ARG A 199 -2.59 -18.75 6.23
CA ARG A 199 -3.73 -17.90 5.88
C ARG A 199 -4.44 -18.46 4.66
N MET A 200 -5.77 -18.60 4.71
CA MET A 200 -6.56 -19.08 3.57
C MET A 200 -7.01 -17.89 2.72
N CYS A 201 -6.75 -17.97 1.41
CA CYS A 201 -7.25 -17.00 0.44
C CYS A 201 -8.66 -17.39 0.01
N VAL A 202 -9.63 -16.51 0.26
CA VAL A 202 -11.02 -16.70 -0.12
C VAL A 202 -11.37 -15.64 -1.16
N TRP A 203 -11.86 -16.07 -2.31
CA TRP A 203 -12.45 -15.15 -3.29
C TRP A 203 -13.89 -14.92 -2.87
N LYS A 204 -14.16 -13.74 -2.32
CA LYS A 204 -15.52 -13.33 -1.97
C LYS A 204 -15.90 -12.18 -2.88
N ALA A 205 -17.06 -12.29 -3.52
CA ALA A 205 -17.62 -11.21 -4.28
C ALA A 205 -19.12 -11.17 -4.07
N ASN A 206 -19.61 -9.99 -3.73
CA ASN A 206 -20.92 -9.48 -4.11
C ASN A 206 -20.66 -8.04 -4.53
N VAL A 207 -20.77 -7.77 -5.84
CA VAL A 207 -21.06 -6.41 -6.31
C VAL A 207 -22.57 -6.31 -6.36
#